data_AF-A0AA96CUJ7-F1
#
_entry.id   AF-A0AA96CUJ7-F1
#
_cell.length_a   1.000
_cell.length_b   1.000
_cell.length_c   1.000
_cell.angle_alpha   90.00
_cell.angle_beta   90.00
_cell.angle_gamma   90.00
#
_symmetry.space_group_name_H-M   'P 1'
#
loop_
_entity.id
_entity.type
_entity.pdbx_description
1 polymer ?
#
loop_
_entity_poly.entity_id
_entity_poly.type
_entity_poly.pdbx_seq_one_letter_code
_entity_poly.pdbx_strand_id
1 'polypeptide(L)'
;MEDSFNKYKENFEKNNSINFYNEVKSKLTFNEDGDSKTLMMAISLVEFYLKIKYNTTHRDLIDNLAQLEHKRWNAYHILNGWKRMSKERKEQGKVTKDMIRKEHYDLCDWETLKKDDPSVVKYDYKNIYQIPFVAYCLGLEIMEIKEGK
;
A
#
# COMPACT_ATOMS: atom_id res chain seq x y z
N MET A 1 15.77 -30.81 -3.11
CA MET A 1 15.94 -29.42 -3.60
C MET A 1 14.68 -28.56 -3.36
N GLU A 2 13.54 -29.15 -3.00
CA GLU A 2 12.31 -28.45 -2.57
C GLU A 2 12.30 -27.94 -1.12
N ASP A 3 13.01 -28.60 -0.20
CA ASP A 3 12.96 -28.27 1.23
C ASP A 3 13.59 -26.91 1.60
N SER A 4 14.62 -26.47 0.89
CA SER A 4 15.27 -25.18 1.15
C SER A 4 14.43 -24.00 0.62
N PHE A 5 13.69 -24.22 -0.48
CA PHE A 5 12.86 -23.20 -1.12
C PHE A 5 11.57 -22.94 -0.34
N ASN A 6 10.92 -24.02 0.14
CA ASN A 6 9.75 -23.91 1.00
C ASN A 6 10.10 -23.26 2.34
N LYS A 7 11.27 -23.58 2.91
CA LYS A 7 11.77 -22.92 4.13
C LYS A 7 12.09 -21.44 3.92
N TYR A 8 12.57 -21.03 2.74
CA TYR A 8 12.78 -19.62 2.40
C TYR A 8 11.47 -18.87 2.22
N LYS A 9 10.50 -19.45 1.53
CA LYS A 9 9.17 -18.89 1.34
C LYS A 9 8.41 -18.76 2.65
N GLU A 10 8.43 -19.79 3.49
CA GLU A 10 7.83 -19.76 4.84
C GLU A 10 8.53 -18.75 5.74
N ASN A 11 9.86 -18.61 5.67
CA ASN A 11 10.59 -17.57 6.42
C ASN A 11 10.26 -16.16 5.90
N PHE A 12 10.10 -16.00 4.59
CA PHE A 12 9.73 -14.72 3.98
C PHE A 12 8.28 -14.33 4.35
N GLU A 13 7.34 -15.27 4.33
CA GLU A 13 5.94 -15.06 4.71
C GLU A 13 5.76 -14.88 6.23
N LYS A 14 6.51 -15.62 7.07
CA LYS A 14 6.51 -15.41 8.53
C LYS A 14 7.11 -14.06 8.94
N ASN A 15 8.11 -13.56 8.22
CA ASN A 15 8.81 -12.34 8.60
C ASN A 15 8.24 -11.06 7.97
N ASN A 16 7.43 -11.13 6.90
CA ASN A 16 6.95 -9.93 6.18
C ASN A 16 5.61 -9.34 6.65
N SER A 17 4.88 -9.96 7.58
CA SER A 17 3.71 -9.30 8.17
C SER A 17 4.04 -8.47 9.41
N ILE A 18 5.17 -8.72 10.06
CA ILE A 18 5.62 -8.01 11.26
C ILE A 18 7.15 -7.89 11.22
N ASN A 19 7.69 -6.86 10.56
CA ASN A 19 8.76 -5.99 11.10
C ASN A 19 9.58 -5.20 10.10
N PHE A 20 9.38 -5.22 8.77
CA PHE A 20 10.23 -4.38 7.90
C PHE A 20 10.17 -2.89 8.29
N TYR A 21 8.97 -2.36 8.52
CA TYR A 21 8.80 -0.98 8.98
C TYR A 21 9.51 -0.71 10.32
N ASN A 22 9.47 -1.65 11.27
CA ASN A 22 10.12 -1.50 12.58
C ASN A 22 11.64 -1.78 12.51
N GLU A 23 12.11 -2.60 11.60
CA GLU A 23 13.52 -2.92 11.36
C GLU A 23 14.21 -1.74 10.67
N VAL A 24 13.57 -1.15 9.66
CA VAL A 24 13.99 0.11 9.04
C VAL A 24 13.92 1.25 10.05
N LYS A 25 12.84 1.34 10.83
CA LYS A 25 12.68 2.38 11.86
C LYS A 25 13.65 2.23 13.05
N SER A 26 14.09 1.01 13.38
CA SER A 26 15.05 0.75 14.47
C SER A 26 16.51 0.87 14.03
N LYS A 27 16.81 0.65 12.74
CA LYS A 27 18.16 0.78 12.18
C LYS A 27 18.47 2.17 11.63
N LEU A 28 17.45 2.97 11.31
CA LEU A 28 17.63 4.35 10.87
C LEU A 28 17.28 5.29 12.04
N THR A 29 18.30 5.81 12.72
CA THR A 29 18.16 7.03 13.52
C THR A 29 17.86 8.18 12.58
N PHE A 30 16.61 8.65 12.56
CA PHE A 30 16.19 9.74 11.71
C PHE A 30 16.49 11.08 12.38
N ASN A 31 17.36 11.87 11.77
CA ASN A 31 17.27 13.32 11.93
C ASN A 31 16.20 13.83 10.94
N GLU A 32 15.44 14.87 11.30
CA GLU A 32 14.26 15.37 10.56
C GLU A 32 14.57 16.08 9.22
N ASP A 33 15.77 15.85 8.67
CA ASP A 33 16.33 16.51 7.51
C ASP A 33 15.79 15.91 6.20
N GLY A 34 15.89 16.68 5.11
CA GLY A 34 15.43 16.28 3.76
C GLY A 34 16.02 14.95 3.26
N ASP A 35 17.20 14.56 3.74
CA ASP A 35 17.88 13.33 3.37
C ASP A 35 17.14 12.07 3.88
N SER A 36 16.49 12.15 5.04
CA SER A 36 15.68 11.05 5.59
C SER A 36 14.50 10.70 4.67
N LYS A 37 13.84 11.72 4.08
CA LYS A 37 12.68 11.51 3.20
C LYS A 37 13.07 10.87 1.88
N THR A 38 14.18 11.30 1.29
CA THR A 38 14.72 10.74 0.05
C THR A 38 15.09 9.27 0.23
N LEU A 39 15.74 8.93 1.35
CA LEU A 39 16.09 7.54 1.67
C LEU A 39 14.85 6.64 1.83
N MET A 40 13.82 7.11 2.54
CA MET A 40 12.57 6.35 2.71
C MET A 40 11.85 6.12 1.38
N MET A 41 11.87 7.11 0.49
CA MET A 41 11.31 6.97 -0.84
C MET A 41 12.08 5.93 -1.67
N ALA A 42 13.42 5.97 -1.63
CA ALA A 42 14.27 5.01 -2.32
C ALA A 42 14.04 3.57 -1.83
N ILE A 43 13.97 3.36 -0.51
CA ILE A 43 13.67 2.04 0.09
C ILE A 43 12.31 1.54 -0.40
N SER A 44 11.28 2.38 -0.33
CA SER A 44 9.91 2.03 -0.75
C SER A 44 9.85 1.61 -2.22
N LEU A 45 10.60 2.29 -3.09
CA LEU A 45 10.70 1.97 -4.52
C LEU A 45 11.40 0.64 -4.76
N VAL A 46 12.49 0.36 -4.03
CA VAL A 46 13.22 -0.91 -4.11
C VAL A 46 12.33 -2.07 -3.68
N GLU A 47 11.61 -1.95 -2.56
CA GLU A 47 10.68 -2.98 -2.10
C GLU A 47 9.58 -3.27 -3.13
N PHE A 48 9.00 -2.22 -3.70
CA PHE A 48 7.98 -2.36 -4.74
C PHE A 48 8.51 -3.08 -5.97
N TYR A 49 9.70 -2.69 -6.46
CA TYR A 49 10.35 -3.34 -7.59
C TYR A 49 10.59 -4.83 -7.32
N LEU A 50 11.12 -5.18 -6.15
CA LEU A 50 11.35 -6.58 -5.77
C LEU A 50 10.03 -7.37 -5.71
N LYS A 51 8.96 -6.77 -5.17
CA LYS A 51 7.64 -7.41 -5.07
C LYS A 51 7.05 -7.71 -6.45
N ILE A 52 7.26 -6.83 -7.44
CA ILE A 52 6.83 -7.06 -8.82
C ILE A 52 7.73 -8.10 -9.50
N LYS A 53 9.05 -7.88 -9.51
CA LYS A 53 10.00 -8.69 -10.29
C LYS A 53 9.90 -10.19 -10.03
N TYR A 54 9.65 -10.59 -8.78
CA TYR A 54 9.72 -11.97 -8.35
C TYR A 54 8.35 -12.64 -8.14
N ASN A 55 7.23 -11.95 -8.40
CA ASN A 55 5.90 -12.43 -8.00
C ASN A 55 4.78 -12.09 -9.01
N THR A 56 5.04 -12.24 -10.32
CA THR A 56 4.15 -11.73 -11.37
C THR A 56 3.32 -12.80 -12.04
N THR A 57 2.17 -13.13 -11.44
CA THR A 57 0.96 -13.25 -12.27
C THR A 57 0.34 -11.86 -12.45
N HIS A 58 -0.45 -11.67 -13.51
CA HIS A 58 -1.18 -10.40 -13.70
C HIS A 58 -2.10 -10.08 -12.50
N ARG A 59 -2.66 -11.11 -11.86
CA ARG A 59 -3.51 -10.97 -10.67
C ARG A 59 -2.73 -10.40 -9.48
N ASP A 60 -1.54 -10.94 -9.21
CA ASP A 60 -0.71 -10.50 -8.08
C ASP A 60 -0.22 -9.06 -8.27
N LEU A 61 0.07 -8.66 -9.52
CA LEU A 61 0.42 -7.28 -9.84
C LEU A 61 -0.74 -6.32 -9.50
N ILE A 62 -1.96 -6.63 -9.94
CA ILE A 62 -3.13 -5.80 -9.67
C ILE A 62 -3.42 -5.72 -8.16
N ASP A 63 -3.27 -6.83 -7.44
CA ASP A 63 -3.43 -6.85 -5.98
C ASP A 63 -2.42 -5.94 -5.28
N ASN A 64 -1.15 -6.03 -5.69
CA ASN A 64 -0.08 -5.19 -5.16
C ASN A 64 -0.32 -3.70 -5.43
N LEU A 65 -0.82 -3.36 -6.62
CA LEU A 65 -1.16 -2.00 -6.97
C LEU A 65 -2.35 -1.49 -6.14
N ALA A 66 -3.38 -2.31 -5.90
CA ALA A 66 -4.52 -1.90 -5.09
C ALA A 66 -4.12 -1.63 -3.63
N GLN A 67 -3.26 -2.48 -3.06
CA GLN A 67 -2.67 -2.24 -1.74
C GLN A 67 -1.89 -0.91 -1.68
N LEU A 68 -1.14 -0.59 -2.74
CA LEU A 68 -0.38 0.65 -2.83
C LEU A 68 -1.30 1.87 -2.97
N GLU A 69 -2.37 1.76 -3.75
CA GLU A 69 -3.37 2.80 -3.89
C GLU A 69 -4.03 3.14 -2.55
N HIS A 70 -4.37 2.12 -1.74
CA HIS A 70 -4.90 2.35 -0.41
C HIS A 70 -3.91 3.08 0.50
N LYS A 71 -2.62 2.68 0.46
CA LYS A 71 -1.55 3.39 1.19
C LYS A 71 -1.40 4.84 0.74
N ARG A 72 -1.45 5.09 -0.57
CA ARG A 72 -1.40 6.45 -1.14
C ARG A 72 -2.60 7.29 -0.68
N TRP A 73 -3.81 6.71 -0.70
CA TRP A 73 -5.02 7.35 -0.20
C TRP A 73 -4.93 7.68 1.28
N ASN A 74 -4.40 6.77 2.11
CA ASN A 74 -4.13 7.00 3.53
C ASN A 74 -3.15 8.16 3.73
N ALA A 75 -2.01 8.12 3.03
CA ALA A 75 -0.99 9.16 3.13
C ALA A 75 -1.55 10.55 2.79
N TYR A 76 -2.31 10.64 1.69
CA TYR A 76 -2.99 11.89 1.31
C TYR A 76 -3.90 12.42 2.43
N HIS A 77 -4.73 11.57 3.03
CA HIS A 77 -5.65 12.00 4.09
C HIS A 77 -4.92 12.38 5.38
N ILE A 78 -3.95 11.57 5.81
CA ILE A 78 -3.14 11.84 7.02
C ILE A 78 -2.41 13.18 6.89
N LEU A 79 -1.78 13.44 5.74
CA LEU A 79 -1.10 14.71 5.47
C LEU A 79 -2.06 15.92 5.49
N ASN A 80 -3.35 15.70 5.22
CA ASN A 80 -4.40 16.73 5.28
C ASN A 80 -5.10 16.83 6.66
N GLY A 81 -4.52 16.21 7.69
CA GLY A 81 -4.99 16.25 9.08
C GLY A 81 -6.19 15.33 9.35
N TRP A 82 -6.44 14.34 8.49
CA TRP A 82 -7.42 13.30 8.78
C TRP A 82 -6.83 12.24 9.69
N LYS A 83 -7.68 11.63 10.51
CA LYS A 83 -7.32 10.54 11.40
C LYS A 83 -8.34 9.40 11.33
N ARG A 84 -7.93 8.22 11.81
CA ARG A 84 -8.79 7.03 11.82
C ARG A 84 -9.95 7.23 12.79
N MET A 85 -11.16 6.89 12.35
CA MET A 85 -12.33 6.79 13.22
C MET A 85 -12.30 5.45 13.97
N SER A 86 -12.60 5.47 15.28
CA SER A 86 -12.69 4.23 16.06
C SER A 86 -13.94 3.42 15.69
N LYS A 87 -13.93 2.13 16.00
CA LYS A 87 -15.06 1.22 15.73
C LYS A 87 -16.30 1.59 16.52
N GLU A 88 -16.13 1.90 17.80
CA GLU A 88 -17.21 2.33 18.69
C GLU A 88 -17.91 3.57 18.11
N ARG A 89 -17.13 4.49 17.54
CA ARG A 89 -17.65 5.74 16.98
C ARG A 89 -18.38 5.53 15.66
N LYS A 90 -17.89 4.61 14.80
CA LYS A 90 -18.63 4.16 13.59
C LYS A 90 -19.98 3.56 13.98
N GLU A 91 -19.99 2.70 14.99
CA GLU A 91 -21.19 1.99 15.44
C GLU A 91 -22.21 2.91 16.12
N GLN A 92 -21.76 3.80 17.02
CA GLN A 92 -22.61 4.78 17.70
C GLN A 92 -23.25 5.77 16.74
N GLY A 93 -22.46 6.31 15.82
CA GLY A 93 -22.92 7.34 14.88
C GLY A 93 -23.56 6.78 13.61
N LYS A 94 -23.39 5.48 13.33
CA LYS A 94 -23.68 4.86 12.01
C LYS A 94 -23.08 5.65 10.85
N VAL A 95 -21.88 6.19 11.03
CA VAL A 95 -21.15 6.99 10.03
C VAL A 95 -19.78 6.40 9.77
N THR A 96 -19.30 6.50 8.53
CA THR A 96 -17.94 6.08 8.12
C THR A 96 -16.99 7.25 7.96
N LYS A 97 -17.51 8.48 7.96
CA LYS A 97 -16.76 9.72 7.74
C LYS A 97 -17.37 10.87 8.55
N ASP A 98 -16.51 11.70 9.12
CA ASP A 98 -16.88 12.94 9.80
C ASP A 98 -16.01 14.09 9.31
N MET A 99 -16.65 15.07 8.69
CA MET A 99 -15.98 16.23 8.09
C MET A 99 -15.50 17.24 9.13
N ILE A 100 -16.20 17.37 10.27
CA ILE A 100 -15.89 18.36 11.31
C ILE A 100 -14.67 17.89 12.10
N ARG A 101 -14.66 16.62 12.51
CA ARG A 101 -13.54 16.02 13.25
C ARG A 101 -12.40 15.51 12.36
N LYS A 102 -12.57 15.59 11.04
CA LYS A 102 -11.68 15.00 10.02
C LYS A 102 -11.35 13.54 10.33
N GLU A 103 -12.39 12.74 10.52
CA GLU A 103 -12.26 11.32 10.83
C GLU A 103 -12.80 10.47 9.67
N HIS A 104 -12.07 9.41 9.33
CA HIS A 104 -12.51 8.40 8.36
C HIS A 104 -12.25 7.01 8.90
N TYR A 105 -13.23 6.11 8.81
CA TYR A 105 -13.10 4.76 9.35
C TYR A 105 -12.07 3.93 8.60
N ASP A 106 -12.12 4.01 7.27
CA ASP A 106 -11.25 3.25 6.36
C ASP A 106 -9.80 3.75 6.32
N LEU A 107 -9.42 4.72 7.18
CA LEU A 107 -8.04 5.18 7.31
C LEU A 107 -7.22 4.20 8.15
N CYS A 108 -6.95 3.02 7.61
CA CYS A 108 -6.28 1.91 8.28
C CYS A 108 -5.35 1.14 7.34
N ASP A 109 -4.59 0.17 7.84
CA ASP A 109 -3.80 -0.70 6.96
C ASP A 109 -4.71 -1.66 6.15
N TRP A 110 -4.15 -2.23 5.09
CA TRP A 110 -4.89 -3.09 4.15
C TRP A 110 -5.51 -4.33 4.80
N GLU A 111 -4.80 -4.98 5.73
CA GLU A 111 -5.32 -6.19 6.38
C GLU A 111 -6.49 -5.84 7.30
N THR A 112 -6.38 -4.72 8.02
CA THR A 112 -7.47 -4.19 8.80
C THR A 112 -8.66 -3.79 7.93
N LEU A 113 -8.45 -3.16 6.78
CA LEU A 113 -9.53 -2.79 5.86
C LEU A 113 -10.30 -4.01 5.37
N LYS A 114 -9.60 -5.05 4.89
CA LYS A 114 -10.22 -6.30 4.43
C LYS A 114 -11.04 -6.98 5.52
N LYS A 115 -10.60 -6.87 6.78
CA LYS A 115 -11.30 -7.47 7.93
C LYS A 115 -12.51 -6.65 8.35
N ASP A 116 -12.35 -5.34 8.50
CA ASP A 116 -13.32 -4.45 9.14
C ASP A 116 -14.36 -3.88 8.14
N ASP A 117 -13.98 -3.71 6.87
CA ASP A 117 -14.86 -3.25 5.80
C ASP A 117 -14.48 -3.83 4.42
N PRO A 118 -14.59 -5.15 4.20
CA PRO A 118 -14.21 -5.78 2.92
C PRO A 118 -14.95 -5.20 1.70
N SER A 119 -16.10 -4.56 1.92
CA SER A 119 -16.95 -4.02 0.86
C SER A 119 -16.34 -2.82 0.13
N VAL A 120 -15.41 -2.10 0.78
CA VAL A 120 -14.78 -0.89 0.21
C VAL A 120 -13.48 -1.19 -0.54
N VAL A 121 -12.85 -2.35 -0.31
CA VAL A 121 -11.62 -2.79 -0.99
C VAL A 121 -11.77 -2.74 -2.52
N LYS A 122 -12.97 -2.99 -3.03
CA LYS A 122 -13.28 -2.90 -4.47
C LYS A 122 -12.96 -1.54 -5.09
N TYR A 123 -12.97 -0.46 -4.31
CA TYR A 123 -12.68 0.88 -4.80
C TYR A 123 -11.19 1.06 -5.13
N ASP A 124 -10.29 0.48 -4.33
CA ASP A 124 -8.86 0.51 -4.62
C ASP A 124 -8.56 -0.25 -5.92
N TYR A 125 -9.15 -1.43 -6.11
CA TYR A 125 -9.05 -2.16 -7.40
C TYR A 125 -9.63 -1.36 -8.56
N LYS A 126 -10.80 -0.74 -8.37
CA LYS A 126 -11.43 0.08 -9.41
C LYS A 126 -10.51 1.21 -9.86
N ASN A 127 -9.82 1.88 -8.92
CA ASN A 127 -8.86 2.91 -9.25
C ASN A 127 -7.72 2.34 -10.11
N ILE A 128 -7.15 1.19 -9.74
CA ILE A 128 -6.07 0.55 -10.53
C ILE A 128 -6.52 0.21 -11.95
N TYR A 129 -7.70 -0.39 -12.10
CA TYR A 129 -8.24 -0.71 -13.43
C TYR A 129 -8.55 0.53 -14.28
N GLN A 130 -8.78 1.69 -13.65
CA GLN A 130 -9.03 2.94 -14.35
C GLN A 130 -7.76 3.66 -14.79
N ILE A 131 -6.61 3.40 -14.18
CA ILE A 131 -5.35 4.07 -14.54
C ILE A 131 -5.05 3.97 -16.05
N PRO A 132 -5.16 2.79 -16.71
CA PRO A 132 -4.93 2.69 -18.14
C PRO A 132 -5.87 3.56 -18.99
N PHE A 133 -7.14 3.58 -18.62
CA PHE A 133 -8.13 4.40 -19.31
C PHE A 133 -7.83 5.90 -19.13
N VAL A 134 -7.51 6.33 -17.91
CA VAL A 134 -7.14 7.73 -17.63
C VAL A 134 -5.86 8.12 -18.36
N ALA A 135 -4.84 7.27 -18.37
CA ALA A 135 -3.60 7.51 -19.11
C ALA A 135 -3.89 7.72 -20.61
N TYR A 136 -4.71 6.85 -21.20
CA TYR A 136 -5.16 7.00 -22.59
C TYR A 136 -5.90 8.32 -22.83
N CYS A 137 -6.84 8.70 -21.95
CA CYS A 137 -7.55 9.98 -22.05
C CYS A 137 -6.62 11.20 -21.94
N LEU A 138 -5.48 11.07 -21.27
CA LEU A 138 -4.44 12.09 -21.17
C LEU A 138 -3.46 12.08 -22.35
N GLY A 139 -3.68 11.25 -23.37
CA GLY A 139 -2.81 11.13 -24.54
C GLY A 139 -1.54 10.32 -24.27
N LEU A 140 -1.51 9.51 -23.20
CA LEU A 140 -0.39 8.63 -22.87
C LEU A 140 -0.62 7.23 -23.44
N GLU A 141 0.47 6.55 -23.78
CA GLU A 141 0.47 5.17 -24.24
C GLU A 141 1.14 4.26 -23.20
N ILE A 142 0.55 3.09 -22.94
CA ILE A 142 1.17 2.06 -22.11
C ILE A 142 2.00 1.17 -23.01
N MET A 143 3.31 1.18 -22.80
CA MET A 143 4.25 0.36 -23.56
C MET A 143 4.90 -0.67 -22.64
N GLU A 144 5.20 -1.84 -23.22
CA GLU A 144 6.10 -2.79 -22.60
C GLU A 144 7.52 -2.21 -22.61
N ILE A 145 8.18 -2.19 -21.46
CA ILE A 145 9.58 -1.79 -21.38
C ILE A 145 10.41 -2.95 -21.92
N LYS A 146 10.93 -2.80 -23.14
CA LYS A 146 11.95 -3.70 -23.68
C LYS A 146 13.26 -3.35 -22.98
N GLU A 147 13.70 -4.19 -22.05
CA GLU A 147 15.07 -4.10 -21.53
C GLU A 147 16.03 -4.25 -22.73
N GLY A 148 16.80 -3.19 -23.01
CA GLY A 148 17.82 -3.21 -24.06
C GLY A 148 18.85 -4.29 -23.75
N LYS A 149 19.16 -5.12 -24.75
CA LYS A 149 20.28 -6.07 -24.70
C LYS A 149 21.62 -5.36 -24.58
#